data_AF-A0A503WRW2-F1
#
_entry.id   AF-A0A503WRW2-F1
#
_cell.length_a   1.000
_cell.length_b   1.000
_cell.length_c   1.000
_cell.angle_alpha   90.00
_cell.angle_beta   90.00
_cell.angle_gamma   90.00
#
_symmetry.space_group_name_H-M   'P 1'
#
loop_
_entity.id
_entity.type
_entity.pdbx_description
1 polymer ?
#
loop_
_entity_poly.entity_id
_entity_poly.type
_entity_poly.pdbx_seq_one_letter_code
_entity_poly.pdbx_strand_id
1 'polypeptide(L)'
;MNMISPEVAANSKRAWLKILARYKKPDRRRSALELAITLIPFVTLWALSAAAYAYGHWWGLILILPAAGFLVRIFMIQHDCGHGSFFANRYADDWIGRALGILTLTPYDCWRRAHAVHHASAGNLDERGMGDIRTLTVAEYRRMSWRGRLAYRLYRHPLVMFGLGPIWLFIFSQRLPIGMMRGGLTPWVSSMTTNLAIALAAALLIWAVGPGAFLVVHLPIVILAGSAGVWLFYVQHQFEETEWAKDEEWEFQRAALHGSSYYDLPPLLNWFTGNIGVHHVHHLSAKVPGYRLQEVLRDYPELRGIGRVTLLDSLRCVKLALWDESRRKLVSFREAHAPL
;
A
#
# COMPACT_ATOMS: atom_id res chain seq x y z
N MET A 1 7.54 32.51 -11.67
CA MET A 1 6.44 31.94 -10.85
C MET A 1 5.22 31.91 -11.76
N ASN A 2 5.06 30.85 -12.54
CA ASN A 2 3.99 30.77 -13.53
C ASN A 2 2.71 30.35 -12.80
N MET A 3 1.91 31.34 -12.41
CA MET A 3 0.56 31.10 -11.93
C MET A 3 -0.27 30.55 -13.07
N ILE A 4 -0.70 29.31 -12.94
CA ILE A 4 -1.67 28.67 -13.83
C ILE A 4 -2.96 29.50 -13.78
N SER A 5 -3.50 29.91 -14.93
CA SER A 5 -4.68 30.77 -14.96
C SER A 5 -5.91 30.07 -14.35
N PRO A 6 -6.85 30.82 -13.75
CA PRO A 6 -8.06 30.27 -13.12
C PRO A 6 -8.93 29.42 -14.06
N GLU A 7 -8.90 29.68 -15.37
CA GLU A 7 -9.62 28.89 -16.38
C GLU A 7 -9.05 27.47 -16.57
N VAL A 8 -7.74 27.29 -16.45
CA VAL A 8 -7.09 25.96 -16.54
C VAL A 8 -7.42 25.12 -15.29
N ALA A 9 -7.53 25.76 -14.12
CA ALA A 9 -7.89 25.09 -12.87
C ALA A 9 -9.34 24.57 -12.90
N ALA A 10 -10.29 25.34 -13.43
CA ALA A 10 -11.69 24.93 -13.56
C ALA A 10 -11.90 23.84 -14.64
N ASN A 11 -11.14 23.87 -15.73
CA ASN A 11 -11.21 22.87 -16.80
C ASN A 11 -10.53 21.54 -16.41
N SER A 12 -9.57 21.56 -15.46
CA SER A 12 -8.81 20.38 -15.02
C SER A 12 -9.65 19.32 -14.29
N LYS A 13 -10.68 19.74 -13.52
CA LYS A 13 -11.46 18.86 -12.63
C LYS A 13 -12.16 17.73 -13.41
N ARG A 14 -12.98 18.03 -14.43
CA ARG A 14 -13.59 16.98 -15.28
C ARG A 14 -12.65 16.44 -16.35
N ALA A 15 -11.64 17.21 -16.77
CA ALA A 15 -10.74 16.78 -17.83
C ALA A 15 -9.97 15.53 -17.46
N TRP A 16 -9.38 15.47 -16.26
CA TRP A 16 -8.53 14.33 -15.89
C TRP A 16 -9.29 13.00 -15.84
N LEU A 17 -10.49 12.94 -15.27
CA LEU A 17 -11.27 11.69 -15.25
C LEU A 17 -11.64 11.22 -16.66
N LYS A 18 -11.94 12.15 -17.58
CA LYS A 18 -12.23 11.86 -18.99
C LYS A 18 -10.97 11.39 -19.71
N ILE A 19 -9.83 12.05 -19.47
CA ILE A 19 -8.52 11.68 -20.00
C ILE A 19 -8.15 10.27 -19.53
N LEU A 20 -8.23 10.01 -18.22
CA LEU A 20 -7.83 8.74 -17.62
C LEU A 20 -8.72 7.57 -18.02
N ALA A 21 -9.96 7.83 -18.48
CA ALA A 21 -10.86 6.79 -18.96
C ALA A 21 -10.25 5.91 -20.07
N ARG A 22 -9.38 6.47 -20.92
CA ARG A 22 -8.71 5.73 -22.00
C ARG A 22 -7.67 4.71 -21.51
N TYR A 23 -7.20 4.86 -20.27
CA TYR A 23 -6.23 3.95 -19.65
C TYR A 23 -6.90 2.85 -18.80
N LYS A 24 -8.21 2.94 -18.55
CA LYS A 24 -8.96 1.98 -17.70
C LYS A 24 -9.20 0.62 -18.35
N LYS A 25 -9.08 0.51 -19.68
CA LYS A 25 -9.28 -0.77 -20.38
C LYS A 25 -8.04 -1.64 -20.18
N PRO A 26 -8.12 -2.79 -19.49
CA PRO A 26 -7.00 -3.70 -19.37
C PRO A 26 -6.82 -4.52 -20.65
N ASP A 27 -5.62 -5.08 -20.78
CA ASP A 27 -5.27 -6.06 -21.79
C ASP A 27 -5.12 -7.40 -21.07
N ARG A 28 -6.05 -8.32 -21.31
CA ARG A 28 -6.10 -9.61 -20.62
C ARG A 28 -4.84 -10.46 -20.85
N ARG A 29 -4.21 -10.35 -22.02
CA ARG A 29 -2.95 -11.06 -22.31
C ARG A 29 -1.83 -10.46 -21.49
N ARG A 30 -1.77 -9.12 -21.41
CA ARG A 30 -0.82 -8.43 -20.54
C ARG A 30 -1.04 -8.82 -19.08
N SER A 31 -2.27 -8.80 -18.57
CA SER A 31 -2.57 -9.17 -17.18
C SER A 31 -2.17 -10.61 -16.86
N ALA A 32 -2.44 -11.56 -17.76
CA ALA A 32 -1.99 -12.95 -17.61
C ALA A 32 -0.46 -13.06 -17.61
N LEU A 33 0.23 -12.32 -18.48
CA LEU A 33 1.69 -12.26 -18.50
C LEU A 33 2.23 -11.67 -17.19
N GLU A 34 1.66 -10.56 -16.71
CA GLU A 34 2.07 -9.91 -15.45
C GLU A 34 1.93 -10.86 -14.26
N LEU A 35 0.86 -11.65 -14.22
CA LEU A 35 0.67 -12.67 -13.20
C LEU A 35 1.73 -13.79 -13.31
N ALA A 36 1.98 -14.29 -14.52
CA ALA A 36 2.94 -15.37 -14.75
C ALA A 36 4.39 -14.95 -14.43
N ILE A 37 4.84 -13.78 -14.91
CA ILE A 37 6.19 -13.27 -14.64
C ILE A 37 6.38 -12.83 -13.19
N THR A 38 5.32 -12.82 -12.39
CA THR A 38 5.38 -12.53 -10.95
C THR A 38 5.37 -13.81 -10.13
N LEU A 39 4.41 -14.71 -10.39
CA LEU A 39 4.24 -15.94 -9.60
C LEU A 39 5.32 -16.99 -9.88
N ILE A 40 5.72 -17.17 -11.15
CA ILE A 40 6.71 -18.20 -11.50
C ILE A 40 8.07 -17.89 -10.83
N PRO A 41 8.62 -16.66 -10.93
CA PRO A 41 9.86 -16.34 -10.23
C PRO A 41 9.71 -16.38 -8.71
N PHE A 42 8.58 -15.94 -8.14
CA PHE A 42 8.35 -16.03 -6.70
C PHE A 42 8.47 -17.47 -6.18
N VAL A 43 7.73 -18.39 -6.80
CA VAL A 43 7.75 -19.82 -6.42
C VAL A 43 9.14 -20.41 -6.64
N THR A 44 9.79 -20.07 -7.75
CA THR A 44 11.15 -20.55 -8.07
C THR A 44 12.16 -20.07 -7.03
N LEU A 45 12.18 -18.78 -6.70
CA LEU A 45 13.09 -18.20 -5.71
C LEU A 45 12.85 -18.76 -4.31
N TRP A 46 11.58 -18.96 -3.93
CA TRP A 46 11.22 -19.60 -2.66
C TRP A 46 11.74 -21.04 -2.61
N ALA A 47 11.49 -21.83 -3.65
CA ALA A 47 11.93 -23.23 -3.72
C ALA A 47 13.46 -23.36 -3.74
N LEU A 48 14.16 -22.51 -4.48
CA LEU A 48 15.62 -22.46 -4.49
C LEU A 48 16.19 -22.07 -3.13
N SER A 49 15.58 -21.11 -2.42
CA SER A 49 15.98 -20.73 -1.07
C SER A 49 15.79 -21.89 -0.09
N ALA A 50 14.67 -22.60 -0.17
CA ALA A 50 14.37 -23.76 0.67
C ALA A 50 15.34 -24.93 0.40
N ALA A 51 15.62 -25.23 -0.87
CA ALA A 51 16.61 -26.22 -1.25
C ALA A 51 18.02 -25.84 -0.77
N ALA A 52 18.42 -24.58 -0.96
CA ALA A 52 19.71 -24.09 -0.49
C ALA A 52 19.87 -24.25 1.02
N TYR A 53 18.84 -23.93 1.80
CA TYR A 53 18.82 -24.19 3.24
C TYR A 53 18.96 -25.70 3.56
N ALA A 54 18.16 -26.54 2.91
CA ALA A 54 18.15 -27.99 3.16
C ALA A 54 19.50 -28.67 2.87
N TYR A 55 20.24 -28.17 1.86
CA TYR A 55 21.57 -28.68 1.50
C TYR A 55 22.73 -27.91 2.17
N GLY A 56 22.45 -27.01 3.13
CA GLY A 56 23.47 -26.28 3.88
C GLY A 56 24.16 -25.14 3.11
N HIS A 57 23.62 -24.74 1.96
CA HIS A 57 24.10 -23.61 1.16
C HIS A 57 23.50 -22.29 1.63
N TRP A 58 23.91 -21.82 2.82
CA TRP A 58 23.37 -20.61 3.45
C TRP A 58 23.42 -19.35 2.59
N TRP A 59 24.41 -19.23 1.70
CA TRP A 59 24.50 -18.11 0.75
C TRP A 59 23.28 -18.03 -0.19
N GLY A 60 22.60 -19.16 -0.45
CA GLY A 60 21.38 -19.19 -1.25
C GLY A 60 20.19 -18.49 -0.59
N LEU A 61 20.26 -18.18 0.71
CA LEU A 61 19.25 -17.36 1.39
C LEU A 61 19.23 -15.90 0.91
N ILE A 62 20.25 -15.43 0.18
CA ILE A 62 20.21 -14.10 -0.47
C ILE A 62 18.99 -13.96 -1.41
N LEU A 63 18.48 -15.08 -1.94
CA LEU A 63 17.31 -15.13 -2.82
C LEU A 63 15.99 -14.74 -2.11
N ILE A 64 15.97 -14.68 -0.77
CA ILE A 64 14.87 -14.13 0.02
C ILE A 64 14.58 -12.68 -0.36
N LEU A 65 15.61 -11.88 -0.66
CA LEU A 65 15.46 -10.46 -0.99
C LEU A 65 14.63 -10.24 -2.27
N PRO A 66 14.98 -10.81 -3.44
CA PRO A 66 14.13 -10.69 -4.62
C PRO A 66 12.78 -11.41 -4.43
N ALA A 67 12.71 -12.52 -3.68
CA ALA A 67 11.44 -13.18 -3.40
C ALA A 67 10.47 -12.28 -2.62
N ALA A 68 10.98 -11.50 -1.65
CA ALA A 68 10.20 -10.49 -0.94
C ALA A 68 9.73 -9.37 -1.89
N GLY A 69 10.58 -8.92 -2.82
CA GLY A 69 10.18 -7.98 -3.88
C GLY A 69 9.05 -8.52 -4.75
N PHE A 70 9.11 -9.80 -5.13
CA PHE A 70 8.02 -10.47 -5.84
C PHE A 70 6.75 -10.58 -5.00
N LEU A 71 6.85 -10.83 -3.69
CA LEU A 71 5.68 -10.85 -2.81
C LEU A 71 5.01 -9.48 -2.70
N VAL A 72 5.78 -8.38 -2.70
CA VAL A 72 5.25 -7.02 -2.85
C VAL A 72 4.49 -6.89 -4.17
N ARG A 73 5.07 -7.36 -5.28
CA ARG A 73 4.41 -7.33 -6.60
C ARG A 73 3.13 -8.15 -6.64
N ILE A 74 3.10 -9.32 -5.98
CA ILE A 74 1.89 -10.14 -5.82
C ILE A 74 0.80 -9.35 -5.13
N PHE A 75 1.14 -8.62 -4.06
CA PHE A 75 0.19 -7.74 -3.38
C PHE A 75 -0.31 -6.61 -4.31
N MET A 76 0.54 -6.04 -5.16
CA MET A 76 0.11 -5.01 -6.13
C MET A 76 -0.88 -5.54 -7.17
N ILE A 77 -0.69 -6.79 -7.62
CA ILE A 77 -1.66 -7.44 -8.51
C ILE A 77 -2.98 -7.72 -7.77
N GLN A 78 -2.90 -8.26 -6.54
CA GLN A 78 -4.08 -8.43 -5.69
C GLN A 78 -4.82 -7.11 -5.47
N HIS A 79 -4.08 -6.02 -5.31
CA HIS A 79 -4.63 -4.68 -5.15
C HIS A 79 -5.39 -4.21 -6.39
N ASP A 80 -4.82 -4.37 -7.58
CA ASP A 80 -5.49 -4.02 -8.84
C ASP A 80 -6.75 -4.88 -9.08
N CYS A 81 -6.72 -6.15 -8.66
CA CYS A 81 -7.89 -7.01 -8.61
C CYS A 81 -8.97 -6.46 -7.65
N GLY A 82 -8.58 -5.93 -6.49
CA GLY A 82 -9.47 -5.23 -5.56
C GLY A 82 -10.29 -4.14 -6.25
N HIS A 83 -9.64 -3.36 -7.11
CA HIS A 83 -10.28 -2.33 -7.94
C HIS A 83 -11.10 -2.88 -9.12
N GLY A 84 -10.95 -4.16 -9.45
CA GLY A 84 -11.54 -4.80 -10.64
C GLY A 84 -10.92 -4.28 -11.93
N SER A 85 -9.66 -3.85 -11.85
CA SER A 85 -8.95 -3.20 -12.95
C SER A 85 -8.06 -4.19 -13.72
N PHE A 86 -7.62 -5.27 -13.07
CA PHE A 86 -6.57 -6.12 -13.62
C PHE A 86 -7.04 -6.94 -14.83
N PHE A 87 -8.17 -7.65 -14.77
CA PHE A 87 -8.74 -8.37 -15.93
C PHE A 87 -9.98 -7.71 -16.56
N ALA A 88 -10.52 -6.65 -15.94
CA ALA A 88 -11.84 -6.09 -16.22
C ALA A 88 -12.94 -7.15 -16.24
N ASN A 89 -12.80 -8.16 -15.39
CA ASN A 89 -13.81 -9.14 -15.09
C ASN A 89 -13.83 -9.30 -13.58
N ARG A 90 -14.86 -8.74 -12.93
CA ARG A 90 -14.97 -8.73 -11.47
C ARG A 90 -14.88 -10.12 -10.85
N TYR A 91 -15.45 -11.14 -11.49
CA TYR A 91 -15.40 -12.50 -10.99
C TYR A 91 -13.96 -13.05 -11.01
N ALA A 92 -13.25 -12.87 -12.13
CA ALA A 92 -11.85 -13.29 -12.25
C ALA A 92 -10.95 -12.53 -11.27
N ASP A 93 -11.10 -11.21 -11.21
CA ASP A 93 -10.33 -10.35 -10.30
C ASP A 93 -10.56 -10.74 -8.84
N ASP A 94 -11.81 -10.99 -8.43
CA ASP A 94 -12.10 -11.35 -7.05
C ASP A 94 -11.55 -12.73 -6.66
N TRP A 95 -11.59 -13.72 -7.55
CA TRP A 95 -11.01 -15.04 -7.25
C TRP A 95 -9.49 -15.03 -7.25
N ILE A 96 -8.87 -14.33 -8.19
CA ILE A 96 -7.41 -14.16 -8.22
C ILE A 96 -6.97 -13.39 -6.98
N GLY A 97 -7.65 -12.30 -6.62
CA GLY A 97 -7.38 -11.53 -5.42
C GLY A 97 -7.46 -12.37 -4.13
N ARG A 98 -8.47 -13.25 -4.00
CA ARG A 98 -8.56 -14.20 -2.88
C ARG A 98 -7.41 -15.21 -2.86
N ALA A 99 -7.04 -15.76 -4.01
CA ALA A 99 -5.93 -16.70 -4.11
C ALA A 99 -4.58 -16.05 -3.74
N LEU A 100 -4.31 -14.84 -4.27
CA LEU A 100 -3.13 -14.07 -3.92
C LEU A 100 -3.14 -13.62 -2.45
N GLY A 101 -4.33 -13.38 -1.89
CA GLY A 101 -4.54 -13.11 -0.47
C GLY A 101 -3.98 -14.18 0.47
N ILE A 102 -3.92 -15.43 0.02
CA ILE A 102 -3.29 -16.51 0.79
C ILE A 102 -1.77 -16.28 0.88
N LEU A 103 -1.13 -15.97 -0.25
CA LEU A 103 0.31 -15.74 -0.34
C LEU A 103 0.75 -14.48 0.40
N THR A 104 -0.06 -13.42 0.35
CA THR A 104 0.21 -12.13 1.02
C THR A 104 -0.29 -12.09 2.46
N LEU A 105 -0.86 -13.19 2.96
CA LEU A 105 -1.48 -13.29 4.27
C LEU A 105 -2.55 -12.20 4.48
N THR A 106 -3.32 -11.89 3.46
CA THR A 106 -4.30 -10.80 3.45
C THR A 106 -5.72 -11.30 3.13
N PRO A 107 -6.71 -11.15 4.06
CA PRO A 107 -8.09 -11.52 3.78
C PRO A 107 -8.71 -10.55 2.76
N TYR A 108 -8.78 -11.00 1.51
CA TYR A 108 -9.01 -10.14 0.35
C TYR A 108 -10.28 -9.29 0.43
N ASP A 109 -11.43 -9.83 0.83
CA ASP A 109 -12.67 -9.04 0.84
C ASP A 109 -12.70 -7.99 1.96
N CYS A 110 -12.14 -8.32 3.13
CA CYS A 110 -11.93 -7.35 4.20
C CYS A 110 -11.00 -6.23 3.74
N TRP A 111 -9.85 -6.61 3.17
CA TRP A 111 -8.87 -5.66 2.68
C TRP A 111 -9.44 -4.78 1.56
N ARG A 112 -10.10 -5.37 0.56
CA ARG A 112 -10.74 -4.65 -0.55
C ARG A 112 -11.75 -3.64 -0.05
N ARG A 113 -12.57 -3.99 0.94
CA ARG A 113 -13.54 -3.06 1.54
C ARG A 113 -12.84 -1.90 2.25
N ALA A 114 -11.88 -2.18 3.13
CA ALA A 114 -11.12 -1.14 3.82
C ALA A 114 -10.40 -0.21 2.84
N HIS A 115 -9.81 -0.80 1.80
CA HIS A 115 -9.10 -0.05 0.78
C HIS A 115 -10.03 0.82 -0.08
N ALA A 116 -11.24 0.34 -0.41
CA ALA A 116 -12.24 1.16 -1.08
C ALA A 116 -12.69 2.35 -0.23
N VAL A 117 -12.85 2.17 1.08
CA VAL A 117 -13.14 3.27 2.03
C VAL A 117 -11.97 4.26 2.07
N HIS A 118 -10.74 3.77 2.16
CA HIS A 118 -9.55 4.61 2.10
C HIS A 118 -9.50 5.46 0.81
N HIS A 119 -9.76 4.87 -0.36
CA HIS A 119 -9.83 5.66 -1.59
C HIS A 119 -10.93 6.73 -1.56
N ALA A 120 -12.08 6.44 -0.94
CA ALA A 120 -13.21 7.36 -0.86
C ALA A 120 -12.99 8.51 0.14
N SER A 121 -12.14 8.34 1.15
CA SER A 121 -11.97 9.27 2.28
C SER A 121 -10.55 9.80 2.48
N ALA A 122 -9.57 9.35 1.67
CA ALA A 122 -8.18 9.77 1.81
C ALA A 122 -8.04 11.31 1.81
N GLY A 123 -7.29 11.82 2.78
CA GLY A 123 -7.08 13.26 2.99
C GLY A 123 -8.29 14.00 3.61
N ASN A 124 -9.38 13.31 3.95
CA ASN A 124 -10.47 13.89 4.75
C ASN A 124 -10.17 13.73 6.25
N LEU A 125 -10.07 14.83 6.99
CA LEU A 125 -9.79 14.84 8.43
C LEU A 125 -10.92 14.25 9.28
N ASP A 126 -12.16 14.30 8.79
CA ASP A 126 -13.33 13.91 9.58
C ASP A 126 -13.72 12.43 9.34
N GLU A 127 -13.24 11.83 8.25
CA GLU A 127 -13.52 10.43 7.87
C GLU A 127 -12.32 9.46 8.03
N ARG A 128 -11.27 9.88 8.75
CA ARG A 128 -10.04 9.07 8.94
C ARG A 128 -10.30 7.73 9.60
N GLY A 129 -9.51 6.72 9.20
CA GLY A 129 -9.15 5.61 10.09
C GLY A 129 -9.22 4.21 9.47
N MET A 130 -10.20 3.93 8.61
CA MET A 130 -10.27 2.61 7.97
C MET A 130 -9.33 2.57 6.76
N GLY A 131 -8.23 1.83 6.89
CA GLY A 131 -7.22 1.71 5.83
C GLY A 131 -6.12 2.77 5.89
N ASP A 132 -6.22 3.74 6.80
CA ASP A 132 -5.22 4.80 6.98
C ASP A 132 -4.17 4.47 8.02
N ILE A 133 -3.00 5.09 7.86
CA ILE A 133 -2.05 5.23 8.95
C ILE A 133 -2.57 6.30 9.90
N ARG A 134 -2.75 5.93 11.17
CA ARG A 134 -3.25 6.85 12.18
C ARG A 134 -2.34 8.07 12.29
N THR A 135 -2.89 9.23 11.96
CA THR A 135 -2.17 10.52 11.98
C THR A 135 -3.02 11.53 12.73
N LEU A 136 -2.53 11.95 13.89
CA LEU A 136 -3.21 12.91 14.76
C LEU A 136 -2.93 14.34 14.32
N THR A 137 -3.88 15.24 14.58
CA THR A 137 -3.60 16.68 14.53
C THR A 137 -2.76 17.11 15.74
N VAL A 138 -2.06 18.25 15.60
CA VAL A 138 -1.32 18.85 16.73
C VAL A 138 -2.26 19.12 17.91
N ALA A 139 -3.49 19.57 17.65
CA ALA A 139 -4.49 19.83 18.68
C ALA A 139 -4.93 18.53 19.38
N GLU A 140 -5.21 17.47 18.62
CA GLU A 140 -5.53 16.15 19.17
C GLU A 140 -4.41 15.62 20.05
N TYR A 141 -3.16 15.67 19.57
CA TYR A 141 -1.99 15.22 20.31
C TYR A 141 -1.77 16.01 21.61
N ARG A 142 -1.98 17.34 21.58
CA ARG A 142 -1.90 18.21 22.76
C ARG A 142 -3.01 17.93 23.78
N ARG A 143 -4.20 17.47 23.36
CA ARG A 143 -5.28 17.06 24.28
C ARG A 143 -5.04 15.70 24.94
N MET A 144 -4.14 14.87 24.42
CA MET A 144 -3.85 13.56 25.02
C MET A 144 -3.10 13.67 26.36
N SER A 145 -3.37 12.71 27.25
CA SER A 145 -2.55 12.48 28.44
C SER A 145 -1.11 12.09 28.07
N TRP A 146 -0.18 12.19 29.03
CA TRP A 146 1.21 11.82 28.81
C TRP A 146 1.38 10.37 28.31
N ARG A 147 0.58 9.42 28.83
CA ARG A 147 0.56 8.02 28.40
C ARG A 147 0.09 7.90 26.95
N GLY A 148 -0.96 8.65 26.58
CA GLY A 148 -1.47 8.69 25.22
C GLY A 148 -0.44 9.24 24.23
N ARG A 149 0.26 10.32 24.61
CA ARG A 149 1.35 10.89 23.80
C ARG A 149 2.52 9.92 23.64
N LEU A 150 2.91 9.22 24.71
CA LEU A 150 3.96 8.19 24.66
C LEU A 150 3.57 7.03 23.75
N ALA A 151 2.34 6.50 23.88
CA ALA A 151 1.83 5.44 23.03
C ALA A 151 1.82 5.84 21.54
N TYR A 152 1.42 7.08 21.23
CA TYR A 152 1.45 7.59 19.87
C TYR A 152 2.87 7.75 19.32
N ARG A 153 3.82 8.22 20.14
CA ARG A 153 5.24 8.30 19.74
C ARG A 153 5.84 6.93 19.48
N LEU A 154 5.50 5.93 20.30
CA LEU A 154 5.92 4.55 20.08
C LEU A 154 5.31 4.00 18.79
N TYR A 155 4.01 4.20 18.56
CA TYR A 155 3.34 3.83 17.32
C TYR A 155 4.01 4.46 16.09
N ARG A 156 4.40 5.74 16.15
CA ARG A 156 5.09 6.47 15.06
C ARG A 156 6.60 6.22 14.99
N HIS A 157 7.16 5.40 15.87
CA HIS A 157 8.61 5.12 15.86
C HIS A 157 8.96 4.23 14.66
N PRO A 158 10.05 4.50 13.90
CA PRO A 158 10.34 3.76 12.66
C PRO A 158 10.49 2.24 12.85
N LEU A 159 11.17 1.81 13.92
CA LEU A 159 11.30 0.37 14.24
C LEU A 159 9.95 -0.29 14.54
N VAL A 160 8.99 0.46 15.09
CA VAL A 160 7.64 -0.05 15.35
C VAL A 160 6.84 -0.04 14.06
N MET A 161 6.81 1.06 13.31
CA MET A 161 6.03 1.15 12.07
C MET A 161 6.48 0.19 10.98
N PHE A 162 7.80 0.04 10.79
CA PHE A 162 8.37 -0.69 9.65
C PHE A 162 9.05 -2.00 10.05
N GLY A 163 9.13 -2.33 11.35
CA GLY A 163 9.64 -3.61 11.85
C GLY A 163 8.55 -4.44 12.52
N LEU A 164 8.08 -4.00 13.69
CA LEU A 164 7.07 -4.74 14.46
C LEU A 164 5.65 -4.65 13.86
N GLY A 165 5.33 -3.53 13.23
CA GLY A 165 4.02 -3.23 12.64
C GLY A 165 3.60 -4.22 11.56
N PRO A 166 4.44 -4.52 10.55
CA PRO A 166 4.16 -5.54 9.55
C PRO A 166 3.95 -6.93 10.14
N ILE A 167 4.78 -7.33 11.11
CA ILE A 167 4.62 -8.60 11.83
C ILE A 167 3.25 -8.64 12.50
N TRP A 168 2.93 -7.61 13.30
CA TRP A 168 1.65 -7.50 13.96
C TRP A 168 0.48 -7.53 12.96
N LEU A 169 0.57 -6.77 11.88
CA LEU A 169 -0.49 -6.63 10.89
C LEU A 169 -0.80 -7.94 10.16
N PHE A 170 0.21 -8.54 9.52
CA PHE A 170 0.01 -9.69 8.63
C PHE A 170 -0.12 -11.02 9.36
N ILE A 171 0.65 -11.22 10.45
CA ILE A 171 0.66 -12.47 11.20
C ILE A 171 -0.49 -12.53 12.21
N PHE A 172 -0.84 -11.41 12.85
CA PHE A 172 -1.80 -11.40 13.96
C PHE A 172 -3.10 -10.64 13.65
N SER A 173 -3.03 -9.35 13.36
CA SER A 173 -4.20 -8.46 13.26
C SER A 173 -5.17 -8.90 12.15
N GLN A 174 -4.65 -9.33 11.00
CA GLN A 174 -5.48 -9.74 9.87
C GLN A 174 -6.06 -11.16 9.99
N ARG A 175 -5.79 -11.87 11.09
CA ARG A 175 -6.42 -13.18 11.36
C ARG A 175 -7.87 -13.04 11.81
N LEU A 176 -8.28 -11.86 12.24
CA LEU A 176 -9.67 -11.51 12.57
C LEU A 176 -10.10 -10.29 11.76
N PRO A 177 -11.41 -10.10 11.48
CA PRO A 177 -11.91 -8.94 10.76
C PRO A 177 -11.97 -7.70 11.68
N ILE A 178 -10.86 -7.33 12.32
CA ILE A 178 -10.76 -6.18 13.24
C ILE A 178 -11.24 -4.91 12.53
N GLY A 179 -12.10 -4.13 13.20
CA GLY A 179 -12.76 -2.96 12.62
C GLY A 179 -13.98 -3.27 11.75
N MET A 180 -14.23 -4.54 11.41
CA MET A 180 -15.37 -5.00 10.60
C MET A 180 -16.13 -6.19 11.23
N MET A 181 -15.86 -6.54 12.48
CA MET A 181 -16.44 -7.72 13.16
C MET A 181 -17.97 -7.66 13.27
N ARG A 182 -18.55 -6.45 13.26
CA ARG A 182 -20.01 -6.21 13.27
C ARG A 182 -20.63 -6.09 11.87
N GLY A 183 -19.85 -6.28 10.81
CA GLY A 183 -20.27 -6.12 9.42
C GLY A 183 -20.99 -7.33 8.81
N GLY A 184 -21.62 -8.18 9.62
CA GLY A 184 -22.27 -9.42 9.18
C GLY A 184 -21.28 -10.58 8.96
N LEU A 185 -21.71 -11.61 8.20
CA LEU A 185 -20.93 -12.83 7.98
C LEU A 185 -19.76 -12.64 7.00
N THR A 186 -19.87 -11.72 6.03
CA THR A 186 -18.88 -11.59 4.95
C THR A 186 -17.45 -11.33 5.45
N PRO A 187 -17.18 -10.41 6.39
CA PRO A 187 -15.83 -10.21 6.92
C PRO A 187 -15.26 -11.43 7.65
N TRP A 188 -16.12 -12.17 8.36
CA TRP A 188 -15.76 -13.40 9.04
C TRP A 188 -15.43 -14.52 8.06
N VAL A 189 -16.28 -14.75 7.05
CA VAL A 189 -16.01 -15.73 6.00
C VAL A 189 -14.70 -15.40 5.28
N SER A 190 -14.47 -14.14 4.90
CA SER A 190 -13.23 -13.72 4.26
C SER A 190 -11.99 -14.01 5.12
N SER A 191 -12.04 -13.63 6.41
CA SER A 191 -10.91 -13.83 7.32
C SER A 191 -10.67 -15.32 7.62
N MET A 192 -11.71 -16.09 7.94
CA MET A 192 -11.58 -17.48 8.36
C MET A 192 -11.23 -18.42 7.21
N THR A 193 -11.79 -18.21 6.00
CA THR A 193 -11.41 -18.99 4.83
C THR A 193 -9.97 -18.73 4.42
N THR A 194 -9.51 -17.47 4.51
CA THR A 194 -8.11 -17.11 4.29
C THR A 194 -7.21 -17.76 5.36
N ASN A 195 -7.59 -17.74 6.64
CA ASN A 195 -6.84 -18.42 7.73
C ASN A 195 -6.69 -19.91 7.45
N LEU A 196 -7.78 -20.58 7.09
CA LEU A 196 -7.79 -22.01 6.80
C LEU A 196 -6.87 -22.32 5.61
N ALA A 197 -6.96 -21.53 4.53
CA ALA A 197 -6.12 -21.71 3.36
C ALA A 197 -4.63 -21.47 3.64
N ILE A 198 -4.29 -20.44 4.45
CA ILE A 198 -2.91 -20.20 4.91
C ILE A 198 -2.42 -21.37 5.75
N ALA A 199 -3.22 -21.87 6.69
CA ALA A 199 -2.85 -22.98 7.56
C ALA A 199 -2.60 -24.26 6.76
N LEU A 200 -3.47 -24.57 5.79
CA LEU A 200 -3.30 -25.73 4.90
C LEU A 200 -2.06 -25.59 4.00
N ALA A 201 -1.83 -24.42 3.41
CA ALA A 201 -0.65 -24.16 2.60
C ALA A 201 0.64 -24.26 3.42
N ALA A 202 0.66 -23.66 4.62
CA ALA A 202 1.79 -23.75 5.53
C ALA A 202 2.05 -25.19 5.98
N ALA A 203 1.01 -25.95 6.35
CA ALA A 203 1.14 -27.35 6.73
C ALA A 203 1.70 -28.21 5.58
N LEU A 204 1.23 -28.00 4.35
CA LEU A 204 1.74 -28.70 3.17
C LEU A 204 3.22 -28.37 2.91
N LEU A 205 3.62 -27.10 3.00
CA LEU A 205 5.00 -26.69 2.82
C LEU A 205 5.90 -27.21 3.94
N ILE A 206 5.46 -27.14 5.19
CA ILE A 206 6.19 -27.70 6.35
C ILE A 206 6.38 -29.21 6.20
N TRP A 207 5.34 -29.92 5.74
CA TRP A 207 5.45 -31.35 5.46
C TRP A 207 6.45 -31.64 4.34
N ALA A 208 6.48 -30.83 3.28
CA ALA A 208 7.34 -31.03 2.12
C ALA A 208 8.81 -30.68 2.36
N VAL A 209 9.12 -29.58 3.06
CA VAL A 209 10.50 -29.07 3.22
C VAL A 209 11.00 -29.05 4.66
N GLY A 210 10.14 -29.43 5.61
CA GLY A 210 10.42 -29.34 7.04
C GLY A 210 10.16 -27.95 7.63
N PRO A 211 9.93 -27.87 8.96
CA PRO A 211 9.61 -26.62 9.63
C PRO A 211 10.77 -25.61 9.60
N GLY A 212 12.02 -26.08 9.66
CA GLY A 212 13.20 -25.21 9.63
C GLY A 212 13.32 -24.43 8.32
N ALA A 213 13.27 -25.13 7.18
CA ALA A 213 13.34 -24.49 5.86
C ALA A 213 12.15 -23.54 5.64
N PHE A 214 10.94 -23.96 6.02
CA PHE A 214 9.76 -23.11 5.94
C PHE A 214 9.94 -21.82 6.74
N LEU A 215 10.33 -21.89 8.03
CA LEU A 215 10.47 -20.71 8.87
C LEU A 215 11.60 -19.79 8.43
N VAL A 216 12.79 -20.34 8.11
CA VAL A 216 13.97 -19.55 7.71
C VAL A 216 13.77 -18.86 6.36
N VAL A 217 12.98 -19.44 5.46
CA VAL A 217 12.73 -18.85 4.14
C VAL A 217 11.46 -18.01 4.12
N HIS A 218 10.32 -18.59 4.51
CA HIS A 218 9.02 -17.95 4.33
C HIS A 218 8.84 -16.74 5.25
N LEU A 219 9.22 -16.84 6.53
CA LEU A 219 8.97 -15.77 7.49
C LEU A 219 9.76 -14.48 7.14
N PRO A 220 11.06 -14.51 6.82
CA PRO A 220 11.77 -13.31 6.37
C PRO A 220 11.19 -12.70 5.09
N ILE A 221 10.77 -13.53 4.12
CA ILE A 221 10.12 -13.03 2.89
C ILE A 221 8.86 -12.22 3.25
N VAL A 222 7.99 -12.77 4.09
CA VAL A 222 6.75 -12.11 4.53
C VAL A 222 7.05 -10.82 5.30
N ILE A 223 8.02 -10.83 6.22
CA ILE A 223 8.37 -9.66 7.03
C ILE A 223 8.95 -8.55 6.15
N LEU A 224 9.90 -8.87 5.26
CA LEU A 224 10.51 -7.89 4.36
C LEU A 224 9.48 -7.30 3.39
N ALA A 225 8.65 -8.15 2.78
CA ALA A 225 7.59 -7.69 1.88
C ALA A 225 6.54 -6.85 2.61
N GLY A 226 6.11 -7.27 3.80
CA GLY A 226 5.18 -6.52 4.63
C GLY A 226 5.75 -5.16 5.05
N SER A 227 7.04 -5.10 5.40
CA SER A 227 7.74 -3.86 5.75
C SER A 227 7.81 -2.90 4.56
N ALA A 228 8.18 -3.41 3.39
CA ALA A 228 8.17 -2.63 2.15
C ALA A 228 6.76 -2.16 1.78
N GLY A 229 5.74 -3.00 1.96
CA GLY A 229 4.33 -2.64 1.75
C GLY A 229 3.88 -1.50 2.65
N VAL A 230 4.09 -1.61 3.97
CA VAL A 230 3.76 -0.53 4.93
C VAL A 230 4.52 0.75 4.62
N TRP A 231 5.79 0.65 4.19
CA TRP A 231 6.57 1.81 3.74
C TRP A 231 5.95 2.51 2.54
N LEU A 232 5.52 1.77 1.52
CA LEU A 232 4.87 2.33 0.33
C LEU A 232 3.60 3.11 0.71
N PHE A 233 2.67 2.48 1.43
CA PHE A 233 1.46 3.16 1.90
C PHE A 233 1.76 4.38 2.77
N TYR A 234 2.83 4.33 3.57
CA TYR A 234 3.25 5.47 4.37
C TYR A 234 3.68 6.65 3.50
N VAL A 235 4.72 6.49 2.67
CA VAL A 235 5.26 7.61 1.88
C VAL A 235 4.25 8.13 0.83
N GLN A 236 3.32 7.28 0.42
CA GLN A 236 2.24 7.62 -0.49
C GLN A 236 1.29 8.67 0.08
N HIS A 237 1.12 8.75 1.40
CA HIS A 237 0.18 9.66 2.08
C HIS A 237 0.80 10.49 3.20
N GLN A 238 2.09 10.30 3.48
CA GLN A 238 2.83 11.00 4.54
C GLN A 238 4.09 11.61 3.93
N PHE A 239 3.93 12.76 3.28
CA PHE A 239 4.99 13.52 2.62
C PHE A 239 4.81 15.02 2.86
N GLU A 240 5.80 15.84 2.51
CA GLU A 240 5.85 17.26 2.93
C GLU A 240 4.70 18.09 2.33
N GLU A 241 4.32 17.84 1.08
CA GLU A 241 3.29 18.56 0.34
C GLU A 241 1.90 17.93 0.41
N THR A 242 1.67 16.94 1.27
CA THR A 242 0.36 16.28 1.36
C THR A 242 -0.72 17.25 1.81
N GLU A 243 -1.88 17.21 1.15
CA GLU A 243 -3.04 18.03 1.52
C GLU A 243 -4.09 17.21 2.27
N TRP A 244 -4.45 17.67 3.46
CA TRP A 244 -5.59 17.18 4.23
C TRP A 244 -6.60 18.32 4.42
N ALA A 245 -7.89 18.01 4.38
CA ALA A 245 -8.99 18.96 4.49
C ALA A 245 -10.10 18.42 5.39
N LYS A 246 -10.86 19.32 6.02
CA LYS A 246 -12.12 18.96 6.69
C LYS A 246 -13.21 18.69 5.66
N ASP A 247 -14.27 18.03 6.07
CA ASP A 247 -15.33 17.58 5.17
C ASP A 247 -15.89 18.71 4.27
N GLU A 248 -16.12 19.89 4.85
CA GLU A 248 -16.63 21.09 4.15
C GLU A 248 -15.71 21.60 3.02
N GLU A 249 -14.39 21.39 3.15
CA GLU A 249 -13.37 21.81 2.18
C GLU A 249 -12.85 20.66 1.31
N TRP A 250 -13.28 19.43 1.60
CA TRP A 250 -12.72 18.24 0.98
C TRP A 250 -13.32 18.02 -0.41
N GLU A 251 -12.43 17.92 -1.40
CA GLU A 251 -12.79 17.58 -2.77
C GLU A 251 -12.00 16.36 -3.23
N PHE A 252 -12.69 15.28 -3.57
CA PHE A 252 -12.08 13.99 -3.97
C PHE A 252 -10.91 14.14 -4.95
N GLN A 253 -11.08 14.89 -6.04
CA GLN A 253 -10.05 14.97 -7.08
C GLN A 253 -8.79 15.71 -6.62
N ARG A 254 -8.99 16.74 -5.79
CA ARG A 254 -7.88 17.50 -5.21
C ARG A 254 -7.15 16.65 -4.18
N ALA A 255 -7.89 16.01 -3.28
CA ALA A 255 -7.33 15.09 -2.29
C ALA A 255 -6.61 13.90 -2.95
N ALA A 256 -7.13 13.37 -4.06
CA ALA A 256 -6.50 12.30 -4.81
C ALA A 256 -5.16 12.73 -5.43
N LEU A 257 -5.09 13.91 -6.05
CA LEU A 257 -3.88 14.39 -6.72
C LEU A 257 -2.84 14.98 -5.76
N HIS A 258 -3.28 15.73 -4.75
CA HIS A 258 -2.39 16.50 -3.85
C HIS A 258 -2.27 15.89 -2.45
N GLY A 259 -3.20 15.03 -2.05
CA GLY A 259 -3.11 14.25 -0.80
C GLY A 259 -2.30 12.96 -0.95
N SER A 260 -1.92 12.59 -2.18
CA SER A 260 -1.13 11.39 -2.49
C SER A 260 0.11 11.74 -3.30
N SER A 261 1.21 11.01 -3.10
CA SER A 261 2.49 11.33 -3.77
C SER A 261 2.67 10.64 -5.13
N TYR A 262 3.59 11.17 -5.93
CA TYR A 262 4.33 10.42 -6.93
C TYR A 262 5.62 9.88 -6.29
N TYR A 263 5.64 8.62 -5.89
CA TYR A 263 6.85 7.99 -5.40
C TYR A 263 7.75 7.56 -6.57
N ASP A 264 8.71 8.42 -6.90
CA ASP A 264 9.64 8.28 -8.03
C ASP A 264 10.78 7.33 -7.69
N LEU A 265 10.49 6.04 -7.88
CA LEU A 265 11.40 4.94 -7.62
C LEU A 265 12.31 4.65 -8.83
N PRO A 266 13.55 4.20 -8.60
CA PRO A 266 14.39 3.62 -9.65
C PRO A 266 13.65 2.50 -10.41
N PRO A 267 13.94 2.29 -11.71
CA PRO A 267 13.15 1.40 -12.57
C PRO A 267 12.92 -0.01 -12.02
N LEU A 268 13.93 -0.60 -11.38
CA LEU A 268 13.83 -1.93 -10.79
C LEU A 268 12.82 -1.99 -9.62
N LEU A 269 12.89 -1.01 -8.72
CA LEU A 269 11.97 -0.92 -7.58
C LEU A 269 10.56 -0.58 -8.06
N ASN A 270 10.44 0.37 -8.99
CA ASN A 270 9.16 0.72 -9.60
C ASN A 270 8.48 -0.49 -10.27
N TRP A 271 9.28 -1.38 -10.87
CA TRP A 271 8.78 -2.65 -11.36
C TRP A 271 8.32 -3.55 -10.22
N PHE A 272 9.10 -3.83 -9.18
CA PHE A 272 8.61 -4.66 -8.06
C PHE A 272 7.35 -4.10 -7.39
N THR A 273 7.18 -2.79 -7.37
CA THR A 273 5.98 -2.15 -6.79
C THR A 273 4.81 -2.02 -7.79
N GLY A 274 4.84 -2.70 -8.94
CA GLY A 274 3.70 -2.68 -9.88
C GLY A 274 3.39 -1.30 -10.46
N ASN A 275 4.37 -0.40 -10.49
CA ASN A 275 4.22 1.03 -10.80
C ASN A 275 3.27 1.83 -9.89
N ILE A 276 2.89 1.29 -8.73
CA ILE A 276 1.99 1.97 -7.78
C ILE A 276 2.58 3.28 -7.23
N GLY A 277 3.88 3.53 -7.44
CA GLY A 277 4.51 4.80 -7.12
C GLY A 277 3.82 5.99 -7.80
N VAL A 278 3.14 5.81 -8.94
CA VAL A 278 2.26 6.83 -9.55
C VAL A 278 0.93 6.94 -8.79
N HIS A 279 1.02 7.11 -7.46
CA HIS A 279 -0.08 6.88 -6.54
C HIS A 279 -1.15 7.97 -6.61
N HIS A 280 -0.75 9.22 -6.88
CA HIS A 280 -1.68 10.31 -7.11
C HIS A 280 -2.63 10.04 -8.30
N VAL A 281 -2.13 9.50 -9.43
CA VAL A 281 -2.98 9.10 -10.56
C VAL A 281 -3.84 7.90 -10.16
N HIS A 282 -3.25 6.95 -9.42
CA HIS A 282 -3.97 5.79 -8.94
C HIS A 282 -5.15 6.18 -8.04
N HIS A 283 -4.98 7.10 -7.08
CA HIS A 283 -6.08 7.62 -6.26
C HIS A 283 -7.14 8.34 -7.11
N LEU A 284 -6.72 9.11 -8.10
CA LEU A 284 -7.66 9.81 -8.98
C LEU A 284 -8.48 8.85 -9.84
N SER A 285 -7.90 7.72 -10.23
CA SER A 285 -8.56 6.71 -11.05
C SER A 285 -8.01 5.31 -10.81
N ALA A 286 -8.45 4.68 -9.72
CA ALA A 286 -7.96 3.36 -9.28
C ALA A 286 -8.29 2.21 -10.26
N LYS A 287 -9.14 2.46 -11.26
CA LYS A 287 -9.43 1.53 -12.36
C LYS A 287 -8.39 1.53 -13.48
N VAL A 288 -7.36 2.38 -13.44
CA VAL A 288 -6.21 2.26 -14.34
C VAL A 288 -5.32 1.13 -13.82
N PRO A 289 -5.10 0.05 -14.59
CA PRO A 289 -4.22 -1.04 -14.16
C PRO A 289 -2.80 -0.53 -13.92
N GLY A 290 -2.11 -1.07 -12.91
CA GLY A 290 -0.76 -0.63 -12.50
C GLY A 290 0.24 -0.65 -13.65
N TYR A 291 0.19 -1.66 -14.52
CA TYR A 291 1.08 -1.75 -15.69
C TYR A 291 0.84 -0.65 -16.75
N ARG A 292 -0.24 0.12 -16.66
CA ARG A 292 -0.55 1.27 -17.53
C ARG A 292 -0.30 2.64 -16.86
N LEU A 293 -0.02 2.70 -15.56
CA LEU A 293 0.19 3.98 -14.87
C LEU A 293 1.35 4.78 -15.46
N GLN A 294 2.42 4.12 -15.91
CA GLN A 294 3.55 4.77 -16.57
C GLN A 294 3.21 5.34 -17.95
N GLU A 295 2.21 4.77 -18.66
CA GLU A 295 1.70 5.34 -19.91
C GLU A 295 1.10 6.72 -19.66
N VAL A 296 0.40 6.89 -18.53
CA VAL A 296 -0.19 8.19 -18.15
C VAL A 296 0.90 9.24 -17.94
N LEU A 297 1.96 8.94 -17.17
CA LEU A 297 3.06 9.89 -16.94
C LEU A 297 3.89 10.18 -18.19
N ARG A 298 3.96 9.23 -19.14
CA ARG A 298 4.62 9.45 -20.42
C ARG A 298 3.81 10.42 -21.28
N ASP A 299 2.50 10.21 -21.36
CA ASP A 299 1.62 10.99 -22.23
C ASP A 299 1.27 12.36 -21.60
N TYR A 300 1.37 12.49 -20.27
CA TYR A 300 1.12 13.70 -19.48
C TYR A 300 2.26 13.97 -18.48
N PRO A 301 3.42 14.45 -18.95
CA PRO A 301 4.60 14.66 -18.12
C PRO A 301 4.40 15.70 -17.00
N GLU A 302 3.43 16.60 -17.13
CA GLU A 302 3.07 17.59 -16.10
C GLU A 302 2.66 16.94 -14.77
N LEU A 303 2.12 15.72 -14.79
CA LEU A 303 1.74 14.97 -13.58
C LEU A 303 2.97 14.56 -12.75
N ARG A 304 4.16 14.47 -13.35
CA ARG A 304 5.40 14.16 -12.61
C ARG A 304 5.80 15.27 -11.63
N GLY A 305 5.28 16.48 -11.80
CA GLY A 305 5.54 17.61 -10.90
C GLY A 305 4.67 17.61 -9.64
N ILE A 306 3.65 16.76 -9.55
CA ILE A 306 2.68 16.76 -8.45
C ILE A 306 3.13 15.78 -7.37
N GLY A 307 3.39 16.29 -6.16
CA GLY A 307 3.69 15.48 -4.98
C GLY A 307 4.87 14.51 -5.18
N ARG A 308 5.90 14.92 -5.95
CA ARG A 308 7.04 14.04 -6.26
C ARG A 308 7.90 13.80 -5.03
N VAL A 309 8.09 12.53 -4.71
CA VAL A 309 8.93 12.06 -3.61
C VAL A 309 9.94 11.07 -4.16
N THR A 310 11.24 11.28 -3.94
CA THR A 310 12.27 10.29 -4.29
C THR A 310 12.52 9.31 -3.14
N LEU A 311 13.31 8.26 -3.38
CA LEU A 311 13.75 7.34 -2.33
C LEU A 311 14.49 8.02 -1.17
N LEU A 312 15.23 9.11 -1.44
CA LEU A 312 15.92 9.86 -0.39
C LEU A 312 14.97 10.79 0.38
N ASP A 313 14.00 11.38 -0.32
CA ASP A 313 12.98 12.23 0.31
C ASP A 313 12.08 11.41 1.21
N SER A 314 11.73 10.18 0.82
CA SER A 314 10.89 9.29 1.64
C SER A 314 11.49 8.99 3.02
N LEU A 315 12.83 8.88 3.12
CA LEU A 315 13.52 8.74 4.40
C LEU A 315 13.34 9.98 5.29
N ARG A 316 13.27 11.18 4.69
CA ARG A 316 13.03 12.44 5.41
C ARG A 316 11.59 12.53 5.89
N CYS A 317 10.64 11.95 5.15
CA CYS A 317 9.22 11.95 5.51
C CYS A 317 8.93 11.21 6.83
N VAL A 318 9.78 10.26 7.24
CA VAL A 318 9.59 9.46 8.48
C VAL A 318 9.46 10.33 9.73
N LYS A 319 10.09 11.52 9.76
CA LYS A 319 9.99 12.45 10.88
C LYS A 319 8.61 13.12 11.00
N LEU A 320 7.83 13.12 9.92
CA LEU A 320 6.51 13.73 9.82
C LEU A 320 5.51 12.85 10.58
N ALA A 321 4.95 13.38 11.67
CA ALA A 321 4.20 12.58 12.64
C ALA A 321 2.83 13.17 13.01
N LEU A 322 2.61 14.46 12.80
CA LEU A 322 1.40 15.16 13.19
C LEU A 322 0.94 16.07 12.05
N TRP A 323 -0.37 16.26 11.91
CA TRP A 323 -0.93 17.28 11.03
C TRP A 323 -1.11 18.61 11.77
N ASP A 324 -0.48 19.68 11.28
CA ASP A 324 -0.69 21.03 11.80
C ASP A 324 -1.78 21.72 10.97
N GLU A 325 -2.98 21.82 11.55
CA GLU A 325 -4.16 22.41 10.91
C GLU A 325 -3.94 23.90 10.56
N SER A 326 -3.13 24.62 11.34
CA SER A 326 -2.88 26.05 11.11
C SER A 326 -1.92 26.28 9.93
N ARG A 327 -0.90 25.42 9.81
CA ARG A 327 0.10 25.50 8.75
C ARG A 327 -0.25 24.67 7.51
N ARG A 328 -1.35 23.90 7.57
CA ARG A 328 -1.80 22.93 6.56
C ARG A 328 -0.67 22.03 6.06
N LYS A 329 0.10 21.45 6.98
CA LYS A 329 1.21 20.55 6.65
C LYS A 329 1.46 19.52 7.72
N LEU A 330 2.10 18.42 7.33
CA LEU A 330 2.66 17.49 8.30
C LEU A 330 3.90 18.10 8.98
N VAL A 331 4.04 17.85 10.28
CA VAL A 331 5.12 18.35 11.12
C VAL A 331 5.71 17.23 11.98
N SER A 332 6.97 17.39 12.35
CA SER A 332 7.63 16.55 13.34
C SER A 332 7.15 16.84 14.75
N PHE A 333 7.40 15.90 15.67
CA PHE A 333 7.15 16.16 17.10
C PHE A 333 7.89 17.40 17.61
N ARG A 334 9.10 17.69 17.10
CA ARG A 334 9.88 18.88 17.51
C ARG A 334 9.20 20.17 17.07
N GLU A 335 8.77 20.24 15.82
CA GLU A 335 8.09 21.42 15.26
C GLU A 335 6.74 21.68 15.93
N ALA A 336 6.02 20.62 16.33
CA ALA A 336 4.76 20.74 17.06
C ALA A 336 4.90 21.31 18.49
N HIS A 337 6.12 21.37 19.05
CA HIS A 337 6.40 21.98 20.35
C HIS A 337 6.88 23.43 20.25
N ALA A 338 7.25 23.91 19.05
CA ALA A 338 7.62 25.31 18.90
C ALA A 338 6.40 26.22 19.17
N PRO A 339 6.54 27.32 19.93
CA PRO A 339 5.51 28.35 20.01
C PRO A 339 5.22 28.87 18.58
N LEU A 340 3.95 29.19 18.34
CA LEU A 340 3.48 29.66 17.03
C LEU A 340 4.18 30.95 16.61
#